data_AF-A9CU54-F1
#
_entry.id   AF-A9CU54-F1
#
_cell.length_a   1.000
_cell.length_b   1.000
_cell.length_c   1.000
_cell.angle_alpha   90.00
_cell.angle_beta   90.00
_cell.angle_gamma   90.00
#
_symmetry.space_group_name_H-M   'P 1'
#
loop_
_entity.id
_entity.type
_entity.pdbx_description
1 polymer ?
#
loop_
_entity_poly.entity_id
_entity_poly.type
_entity_poly.pdbx_seq_one_letter_code
_entity_poly.pdbx_strand_id
1 'polypeptide(L)'
;MSASKGWKLKQDSETKLIVWFADGNVRTLYSIDWNYKFSQTKKREIGLARFYKKIEDYGAKVKVAEIYEMSSGIRIAKFISGVEVAINQQENQ
;
A
#
# COMPACT_ATOMS: atom_id res chain seq x y z
N MET A 1 35.03 -1.20 2.91
CA MET A 1 33.88 -1.37 3.84
C MET A 1 32.62 -0.89 3.17
N SER A 2 31.62 -1.74 3.03
CA SER A 2 30.19 -1.39 2.95
C SER A 2 29.43 -2.71 2.83
N ALA A 3 28.86 -3.21 3.93
CA ALA A 3 27.86 -4.25 3.82
C ALA A 3 26.70 -3.63 3.03
N SER A 4 26.37 -4.19 1.86
CA SER A 4 25.28 -3.70 1.02
C SER A 4 23.99 -3.70 1.85
N LYS A 5 23.60 -2.52 2.32
CA LYS A 5 22.44 -2.36 3.18
C LYS A 5 21.19 -2.56 2.31
N GLY A 6 20.57 -3.73 2.44
CA GLY A 6 19.33 -4.01 1.73
C GLY A 6 18.18 -3.10 2.17
N TRP A 7 17.14 -3.04 1.34
CA TRP A 7 15.94 -2.24 1.61
C TRP A 7 15.26 -2.62 2.92
N LYS A 8 14.77 -1.61 3.64
CA LYS A 8 13.94 -1.74 4.83
C LYS A 8 12.51 -1.41 4.49
N LEU A 9 11.64 -2.42 4.57
CA LEU A 9 10.25 -2.36 4.13
C LEU A 9 9.52 -1.07 4.54
N LYS A 10 9.33 -0.80 5.83
CA LYS A 10 8.60 0.40 6.27
C LYS A 10 9.30 1.74 5.94
N GLN A 11 10.63 1.77 5.91
CA GLN A 11 11.39 3.02 5.75
C GLN A 11 11.53 3.40 4.28
N ASP A 12 11.62 2.40 3.41
CA ASP A 12 11.98 2.58 2.01
C ASP A 12 10.81 2.33 1.03
N SER A 13 9.63 1.93 1.50
CA SER A 13 8.44 1.86 0.65
C SER A 13 7.96 3.24 0.21
N GLU A 14 7.49 3.34 -1.03
CA GLU A 14 6.88 4.56 -1.58
C GLU A 14 5.40 4.65 -1.24
N THR A 15 4.76 3.51 -0.99
CA THR A 15 3.33 3.45 -0.66
C THR A 15 3.05 2.51 0.51
N LYS A 16 1.91 2.72 1.16
CA LYS A 16 1.35 1.78 2.14
C LYS A 16 -0.12 1.53 1.84
N LEU A 17 -0.58 0.35 2.22
CA LEU A 17 -1.97 -0.06 2.18
C LEU A 17 -2.45 -0.26 3.63
N ILE A 18 -3.57 0.34 3.98
CA ILE A 18 -4.28 0.08 5.24
C ILE A 18 -5.59 -0.62 4.88
N VAL A 19 -5.84 -1.77 5.52
CA VAL A 19 -7.04 -2.59 5.29
C VAL A 19 -7.77 -2.77 6.61
N TRP A 20 -9.05 -2.38 6.62
CA TRP A 20 -10.01 -2.66 7.68
C TRP A 20 -10.88 -3.83 7.23
N PHE A 21 -10.76 -4.95 7.93
CA PHE A 21 -11.53 -6.16 7.65
C PHE A 21 -12.89 -6.11 8.35
N ALA A 22 -13.84 -6.87 7.81
CA ALA A 22 -15.20 -6.97 8.36
C ALA A 22 -15.25 -7.59 9.78
N ASP A 23 -14.22 -8.33 10.15
CA ASP A 23 -14.05 -8.93 11.49
C ASP A 23 -13.49 -7.95 12.54
N GLY A 24 -13.24 -6.69 12.16
CA GLY A 24 -12.68 -5.65 13.03
C GLY A 24 -11.15 -5.60 13.03
N ASN A 25 -10.46 -6.52 12.34
CA ASN A 25 -9.01 -6.48 12.22
C ASN A 25 -8.55 -5.34 11.30
N VAL A 26 -7.42 -4.72 11.67
CA VAL A 26 -6.76 -3.70 10.85
C VAL A 26 -5.35 -4.16 10.53
N ARG A 27 -4.95 -4.08 9.26
CA ARG A 27 -3.59 -4.41 8.82
C ARG A 27 -3.01 -3.27 8.01
N THR A 28 -1.76 -2.93 8.29
CA THR A 28 -0.95 -2.04 7.46
C THR A 28 0.10 -2.85 6.72
N LEU A 29 0.12 -2.72 5.40
CA LEU A 29 1.08 -3.34 4.50
C LEU A 29 1.91 -2.23 3.84
N TYR A 30 3.17 -2.51 3.62
CA TYR A 30 4.12 -1.62 2.95
C TYR A 30 4.52 -2.24 1.62
N SER A 31 4.70 -1.42 0.59
CA SER A 31 4.96 -1.91 -0.76
C SER A 31 6.38 -2.41 -0.93
N ILE A 32 6.54 -3.52 -1.64
CA ILE A 32 7.85 -3.99 -2.10
C ILE A 32 8.04 -3.41 -3.50
N ASP A 33 8.45 -2.14 -3.57
CA ASP A 33 8.60 -1.41 -4.84
C ASP A 33 9.91 -1.76 -5.56
N TRP A 34 10.77 -2.61 -5.01
CA TRP A 34 12.05 -2.96 -5.62
C TRP A 34 12.01 -4.33 -6.30
N ASN A 35 12.83 -4.50 -7.35
CA ASN A 35 12.90 -5.76 -8.11
C ASN A 35 13.42 -6.93 -7.23
N TYR A 36 14.38 -6.66 -6.35
CA TYR A 36 15.00 -7.62 -5.43
C TYR A 36 15.65 -6.90 -4.25
N LYS A 37 16.00 -7.62 -3.17
CA LYS A 37 16.45 -7.08 -1.88
C LYS A 37 17.58 -6.04 -1.94
N PHE A 38 18.43 -6.10 -2.97
CA PHE A 38 19.59 -5.22 -3.15
C PHE A 38 19.50 -4.36 -4.43
N SER A 39 18.32 -4.27 -5.06
CA SER A 39 18.09 -3.37 -6.20
C SER A 39 18.49 -1.94 -5.82
N GLN A 40 19.10 -1.18 -6.72
CA GLN A 40 19.38 0.24 -6.46
C GLN A 40 18.22 1.15 -6.86
N THR A 41 17.24 0.62 -7.60
CA THR A 41 16.09 1.35 -8.11
C THR A 41 14.79 0.79 -7.55
N LYS A 42 13.81 1.70 -7.41
CA LYS A 42 12.42 1.41 -7.07
C LYS A 42 11.55 1.53 -8.32
N LYS A 43 10.41 0.85 -8.28
CA LYS A 43 9.36 0.76 -9.28
C LYS A 43 8.02 0.76 -8.55
N ARG A 44 7.52 1.95 -8.24
CA ARG A 44 6.24 2.20 -7.59
C ARG A 44 5.08 1.35 -8.12
N GLU A 45 5.02 1.24 -9.44
CA GLU A 45 3.97 0.52 -10.18
C GLU A 45 3.86 -0.95 -9.75
N ILE A 46 4.99 -1.59 -9.44
CA ILE A 46 5.03 -2.99 -8.98
C ILE A 46 4.39 -3.11 -7.60
N GLY A 47 4.69 -2.18 -6.67
CA GLY A 47 4.10 -2.19 -5.34
C GLY A 47 2.61 -1.90 -5.37
N LEU A 48 2.20 -0.92 -6.17
CA LEU A 48 0.79 -0.61 -6.39
C LEU A 48 0.03 -1.81 -6.94
N ALA A 49 0.50 -2.41 -8.04
CA ALA A 49 -0.16 -3.59 -8.64
C ALA A 49 -0.32 -4.73 -7.62
N ARG A 50 0.67 -4.94 -6.73
CA ARG A 50 0.58 -5.92 -5.65
C ARG A 50 -0.49 -5.57 -4.62
N PHE A 51 -0.68 -4.30 -4.30
CA PHE A 51 -1.75 -3.87 -3.40
C PHE A 51 -3.14 -4.04 -4.01
N TYR A 52 -3.34 -3.62 -5.26
CA TYR A 52 -4.59 -3.85 -5.98
C TYR A 52 -4.95 -5.34 -5.99
N LYS A 53 -3.99 -6.20 -6.38
CA LYS A 53 -4.16 -7.65 -6.31
C LYS A 53 -4.49 -8.15 -4.90
N LYS A 54 -3.84 -7.59 -3.87
CA LYS A 54 -4.08 -8.03 -2.48
C LYS A 54 -5.49 -7.68 -2.00
N ILE A 55 -6.00 -6.51 -2.40
CA ILE A 55 -7.38 -6.09 -2.09
C ILE A 55 -8.38 -7.01 -2.80
N GLU A 56 -8.12 -7.33 -4.07
CA GLU A 56 -8.90 -8.32 -4.84
C GLU A 56 -8.89 -9.69 -4.17
N ASP A 57 -7.71 -10.21 -3.78
CA ASP A 57 -7.54 -11.49 -3.08
C ASP A 57 -8.33 -11.54 -1.76
N TYR A 58 -8.41 -10.43 -1.03
CA TYR A 58 -9.18 -10.35 0.20
C TYR A 58 -10.69 -10.25 -0.06
N GLY A 59 -11.09 -9.63 -1.17
CA GLY A 59 -12.47 -9.56 -1.65
C GLY A 59 -13.45 -9.08 -0.57
N ALA A 60 -14.53 -9.84 -0.39
CA ALA A 60 -15.62 -9.53 0.54
C ALA A 60 -15.21 -9.45 2.02
N LYS A 61 -14.00 -9.88 2.39
CA LYS A 61 -13.50 -9.75 3.78
C LYS A 61 -13.07 -8.31 4.09
N VAL A 62 -12.77 -7.51 3.07
CA VAL A 62 -12.39 -6.11 3.23
C VAL A 62 -13.65 -5.27 3.43
N LYS A 63 -13.70 -4.50 4.51
CA LYS A 63 -14.72 -3.47 4.67
C LYS A 63 -14.28 -2.19 3.97
N VAL A 64 -13.07 -1.73 4.29
CA VAL A 64 -12.44 -0.57 3.68
C VAL A 64 -10.96 -0.89 3.42
N ALA A 65 -10.42 -0.43 2.31
CA ALA A 65 -8.98 -0.41 2.08
C ALA A 65 -8.57 0.95 1.51
N GLU A 66 -7.40 1.44 1.92
CA GLU A 66 -6.87 2.72 1.47
C GLU A 66 -5.38 2.59 1.18
N ILE A 67 -4.97 3.15 0.04
CA ILE A 67 -3.56 3.23 -0.35
C ILE A 67 -3.10 4.66 -0.18
N TYR A 68 -1.93 4.83 0.42
CA TYR A 68 -1.31 6.13 0.68
C TYR A 68 0.08 6.20 0.07
N GLU A 69 0.45 7.40 -0.40
CA GLU A 69 1.83 7.76 -0.67
C GLU A 69 2.56 8.07 0.65
N MET A 70 3.75 7.49 0.83
CA MET A 70 4.50 7.58 2.09
C MET A 70 5.17 8.96 2.27
N SER A 71 5.61 9.60 1.19
CA SER A 71 6.31 10.89 1.23
C SER A 71 5.38 12.05 1.60
N SER A 72 4.17 12.08 1.02
CA SER A 72 3.20 13.16 1.20
C SER A 72 2.09 12.83 2.19
N GLY A 73 1.88 11.55 2.51
CA GLY A 73 0.74 11.09 3.29
C GLY A 73 -0.59 11.18 2.54
N ILE A 74 -0.57 11.49 1.23
CA ILE A 74 -1.77 11.62 0.41
C ILE A 74 -2.40 10.25 0.17
N ARG A 75 -3.72 10.14 0.34
CA ARG A 75 -4.50 8.96 -0.06
C ARG A 75 -4.63 8.94 -1.57
N ILE A 76 -4.15 7.86 -2.19
CA ILE A 76 -4.12 7.69 -3.64
C ILE A 76 -5.19 6.73 -4.17
N ALA A 77 -5.74 5.85 -3.32
CA ALA A 77 -6.89 5.02 -3.66
C ALA A 77 -7.72 4.69 -2.41
N LYS A 78 -9.03 4.49 -2.59
CA LYS A 78 -9.97 4.06 -1.54
C LYS A 78 -10.87 2.97 -2.11
N PHE A 79 -11.11 1.93 -1.32
CA PHE A 79 -11.95 0.80 -1.69
C PHE A 79 -12.95 0.54 -0.58
N ILE A 80 -14.19 0.23 -0.96
CA ILE A 80 -15.25 -0.18 -0.05
C ILE A 80 -15.75 -1.54 -0.55
N SER A 81 -15.73 -2.54 0.33
CA SER A 81 -16.13 -3.91 -0.02
C SER A 81 -15.41 -4.47 -1.27
N GLY A 82 -14.14 -4.09 -1.46
CA GLY A 82 -13.32 -4.50 -2.61
C GLY A 82 -13.53 -3.70 -3.89
N VAL A 83 -14.47 -2.75 -3.93
CA VAL A 83 -14.73 -1.88 -5.09
C VAL A 83 -14.02 -0.54 -4.91
N GLU A 84 -13.27 -0.10 -5.92
CA GLU A 84 -12.63 1.21 -5.90
C GLU A 84 -13.69 2.32 -5.96
N VAL A 85 -13.55 3.31 -5.07
CA VAL A 85 -14.45 4.46 -5.00
C VAL A 85 -13.66 5.74 -5.23
N ALA A 86 -14.31 6.72 -5.86
CA ALA A 86 -13.71 8.02 -6.08
C ALA A 86 -13.27 8.66 -4.75
N ILE A 87 -12.06 9.21 -4.73
CA ILE A 87 -11.55 9.95 -3.58
C ILE A 87 -12.14 11.35 -3.65
N ASN A 88 -13.17 11.61 -2.84
CA ASN A 88 -13.60 12.97 -2.60
C ASN A 88 -12.50 13.67 -1.79
N GLN A 89 -11.81 14.63 -2.39
CA GLN A 89 -10.69 15.39 -1.79
C GLN A 89 -11.08 16.24 -0.57
N GLN A 90 -12.32 16.14 -0.08
CA GLN A 90 -12.87 16.91 1.04
C GLN A 90 -12.74 16.23 2.42
N GLU A 91 -12.20 15.00 2.51
CA GLU A 91 -12.05 14.28 3.79
C GLU A 91 -10.77 14.65 4.58
N ASN A 92 -10.04 15.70 4.17
CA ASN A 92 -8.95 16.27 4.99
C ASN A 92 -9.53 17.35 5.92
N GLN A 93 -10.20 16.93 7.00
CA GLN A 93 -10.48 17.76 8.17
C GLN A 93 -9.84 17.15 9.41
#